data_AF-A0A7C5DVJ0-F1
#
_entry.id   AF-A0A7C5DVJ0-F1
#
_cell.length_a   1.000
_cell.length_b   1.000
_cell.length_c   1.000
_cell.angle_alpha   90.00
_cell.angle_beta   90.00
_cell.angle_gamma   90.00
#
_symmetry.space_group_name_H-M   'P 1'
#
loop_
_entity.id
_entity.type
_entity.pdbx_description
1 polymer ?
#
loop_
_entity_poly.entity_id
_entity_poly.type
_entity_poly.pdbx_seq_one_letter_code
_entity_poly.pdbx_strand_id
1 'polypeptide(L)' 'MSKDKETILQELEELPDALLDEVIDFIHFLKAKHTKAQLETALLSEAALGRDWLQPEEDEAWQDL' A
#
# COMPACT_ATOMS: atom_id res chain seq x y z
N MET A 1 8.24 14.62 -13.02
CA MET A 1 7.36 14.46 -11.84
C MET A 1 5.90 14.45 -12.31
N SER A 2 4.95 13.90 -11.53
CA SER A 2 3.52 14.10 -11.85
C SER A 2 3.16 15.56 -11.60
N LYS A 3 2.28 16.14 -12.42
CA LYS A 3 1.79 17.52 -12.26
C LYS A 3 1.28 17.79 -10.84
N ASP A 4 0.60 16.80 -10.26
CA ASP A 4 0.05 16.90 -8.90
C ASP A 4 1.15 17.04 -7.83
N LYS A 5 2.33 16.44 -8.04
CA LYS A 5 3.45 16.55 -7.10
C LYS A 5 4.07 17.94 -7.14
N GLU A 6 4.14 18.58 -8.31
CA GLU A 6 4.62 19.96 -8.43
C GLU A 6 3.68 20.93 -7.73
N THR A 7 2.36 20.78 -7.91
CA THR A 7 1.37 21.62 -7.22
C THR A 7 1.49 21.49 -5.70
N ILE A 8 1.64 20.27 -5.16
CA ILE A 8 1.81 20.07 -3.72
C ILE A 8 3.07 20.77 -3.19
N LEU A 9 4.17 20.74 -3.94
CA LEU A 9 5.42 21.41 -3.53
C LEU A 9 5.27 22.93 -3.50
N GLN A 10 4.54 23.51 -4.46
CA GLN A 10 4.28 24.95 -4.47
C GLN A 10 3.42 25.39 -3.28
N GLU A 11 2.35 24.64 -2.96
CA GLU A 11 1.49 24.93 -1.80
C GLU A 11 2.26 24.80 -0.47
N LEU A 12 3.21 23.86 -0.40
CA LEU A 12 4.10 23.69 0.75
C LEU A 12 5.05 24.86 0.98
N GLU A 13 5.52 25.53 -0.08
CA GLU A 13 6.39 26.70 0.03
C GLU A 13 5.64 27.94 0.56
N GLU A 14 4.33 28.04 0.29
CA GLU A 14 3.49 29.15 0.76
C GLU A 14 2.90 28.93 2.17
N LEU A 15 3.02 27.70 2.70
CA LEU A 15 2.49 27.33 4.01
C LEU A 15 3.35 27.86 5.16
N PRO A 16 2.73 28.38 6.24
CA PRO A 16 3.45 28.70 7.46
C PRO A 16 4.09 27.45 8.09
N ASP A 17 5.31 27.59 8.61
CA ASP A 17 6.05 26.50 9.28
C ASP A 17 5.24 25.77 10.35
N ALA A 18 4.37 26.50 11.07
CA ALA A 18 3.50 25.95 12.11
C ALA A 18 2.51 24.88 11.60
N LEU A 19 2.23 24.85 10.30
CA LEU A 19 1.35 23.86 9.65
C LEU A 19 2.13 22.75 8.95
N LEU A 20 3.45 22.89 8.78
CA LEU A 20 4.27 21.87 8.14
C LEU A 20 4.29 20.57 8.95
N ASP A 21 4.27 20.65 10.28
CA ASP A 21 4.18 19.48 11.16
C ASP A 21 2.91 18.67 10.88
N GLU A 22 1.76 19.33 10.69
CA GLU A 22 0.49 18.67 10.36
C GLU A 22 0.53 18.01 8.98
N VAL A 23 1.19 18.64 8.00
CA VAL A 23 1.37 18.06 6.66
C VAL A 23 2.29 16.83 6.70
N ILE A 24 3.37 16.89 7.49
CA ILE A 24 4.29 15.76 7.68
C ILE A 24 3.54 14.58 8.32
N ASP A 25 2.74 14.85 9.35
CA ASP A 25 1.91 13.84 10.01
C ASP A 25 0.92 13.20 9.03
N PHE A 26 0.28 13.99 8.18
CA PHE A 26 -0.64 13.48 7.17
C PHE A 26 0.09 12.61 6.12
N ILE A 27 1.28 13.01 5.68
CA ILE A 27 2.10 12.20 4.77
C ILE A 27 2.48 10.86 5.42
N HIS A 28 2.87 10.85 6.69
CA HIS A 28 3.15 9.61 7.42
C HIS A 28 1.90 8.73 7.54
N PHE A 29 0.75 9.32 7.85
CA PHE A 29 -0.52 8.62 7.88
C PHE A 29 -0.85 7.95 6.53
N LEU A 30 -0.69 8.66 5.41
CA LEU A 30 -0.96 8.11 4.08
C LEU A 30 -0.02 6.94 3.74
N LYS A 31 1.27 7.06 4.06
CA LYS A 31 2.24 5.97 3.88
C LYS A 31 1.85 4.73 4.69
N ALA A 32 1.54 4.92 5.97
CA ALA A 32 1.13 3.83 6.85
C ALA A 32 -0.17 3.17 6.37
N LYS A 33 -1.16 3.97 5.94
CA LYS A 33 -2.43 3.49 5.38
C LYS A 33 -2.21 2.65 4.13
N HIS A 34 -1.36 3.08 3.21
CA HIS A 34 -1.06 2.34 1.99
C HIS A 34 -0.41 0.99 2.30
N THR A 35 0.62 0.98 3.17
CA THR A 35 1.27 -0.26 3.60
C THR A 35 0.30 -1.22 4.29
N LYS A 36 -0.56 -0.70 5.18
CA LYS A 36 -1.57 -1.52 5.86
C LYS A 36 -2.58 -2.13 4.89
N ALA A 37 -3.10 -1.33 3.94
CA ALA A 37 -4.05 -1.82 2.95
C ALA A 37 -3.43 -2.91 2.04
N GLN A 38 -2.15 -2.75 1.68
CA GLN A 38 -1.41 -3.78 0.93
C GLN A 38 -1.23 -5.07 1.74
N LEU A 39 -0.88 -4.94 3.02
CA LEU A 39 -0.74 -6.09 3.93
C LEU A 39 -2.08 -6.82 4.11
N GLU A 40 -3.17 -6.09 4.36
CA GLU A 40 -4.51 -6.67 4.48
C GLU A 40 -4.95 -7.39 3.20
N THR A 41 -4.67 -6.80 2.04
CA THR A 41 -4.96 -7.43 0.74
C THR A 41 -4.15 -8.72 0.55
N ALA A 42 -2.86 -8.71 0.91
CA ALA A 42 -2.00 -9.88 0.82
C ALA A 42 -2.48 -11.01 1.74
N LEU A 43 -2.82 -10.70 3.01
CA LEU A 43 -3.34 -11.67 3.96
C LEU A 43 -4.69 -12.26 3.55
N LEU A 44 -5.60 -11.43 3.02
CA LEU A 44 -6.89 -11.91 2.48
C LEU A 44 -6.69 -12.78 1.24
N SER A 45 -5.71 -12.46 0.40
CA SER A 45 -5.37 -13.26 -0.78
C SER A 45 -4.75 -14.59 -0.38
N GLU A 46 -3.85 -14.62 0.62
CA GLU A 46 -3.29 -15.85 1.19
C GLU A 46 -4.37 -16.77 1.74
N ALA A 47 -5.30 -16.24 2.55
CA ALA A 47 -6.41 -17.01 3.10
C ALA A 47 -7.40 -17.50 2.04
N ALA A 48 -7.53 -16.80 0.91
CA ALA A 48 -8.35 -17.24 -0.22
C ALA A 48 -7.66 -18.33 -1.04
N LEU A 49 -6.38 -18.11 -1.39
CA LEU A 49 -5.57 -19.03 -2.17
C LEU A 49 -5.29 -20.33 -1.41
N GLY A 50 -4.98 -20.27 -0.12
CA GLY A 50 -4.66 -21.45 0.67
C GLY A 50 -5.80 -22.47 0.78
N ARG A 51 -7.06 -22.08 0.53
CA ARG A 51 -8.19 -23.03 0.52
C ARG A 51 -8.19 -23.95 -0.70
N ASP A 52 -7.76 -23.41 -1.84
CA ASP A 52 -7.79 -24.10 -3.12
C ASP A 52 -6.39 -24.64 -3.46
N TRP A 53 -5.32 -23.98 -3.04
CA TRP A 53 -3.92 -24.26 -3.36
C TRP A 53 -3.21 -25.27 -2.45
N LEU A 54 -3.70 -25.46 -1.21
CA LEU A 54 -3.12 -26.45 -0.27
C LEU A 54 -3.80 -27.82 -0.40
N GLN A 55 -4.52 -28.05 -1.48
CA GLN A 55 -5.13 -29.34 -1.78
C GLN A 55 -4.09 -30.27 -2.42
N PRO A 56 -3.99 -31.54 -1.98
CA PRO A 56 -3.04 -32.48 -2.54
C PRO A 56 -3.24 -32.72 -4.05
N GLU A 57 -4.44 -32.47 -4.57
CA GLU A 57 -4.77 -32.50 -5.99
C GLU A 57 -4.06 -31.41 -6.81
N GLU A 58 -3.83 -30.24 -6.22
CA GLU A 58 -3.02 -29.18 -6.84
C GLU A 58 -1.52 -29.54 -6.75
N ASP A 59 -1.04 -30.13 -5.65
CA ASP A 59 0.35 -30.59 -5.57
C ASP A 59 0.70 -31.63 -6.66
N GLU A 60 -0.28 -32.42 -7.13
CA GLU A 60 -0.12 -33.29 -8.31
C GLU A 60 -0.16 -32.51 -9.63
N ALA A 61 -1.08 -31.56 -9.78
CA ALA A 61 -1.19 -30.74 -11.00
C ALA A 61 0.04 -29.84 -11.24
N TRP A 62 0.77 -29.51 -10.18
CA TRP A 62 1.96 -28.65 -10.22
C TRP A 62 3.28 -29.42 -10.40
N GLN A 63 3.27 -30.76 -10.35
CA GLN A 63 4.48 -31.58 -10.52
C GLN A 63 5.05 -31.55 -11.95
N ASP A 64 4.25 -31.20 -12.95
CA ASP A 64 4.61 -31.22 -14.38
C ASP A 64 4.85 -29.81 -14.98
N LEU A 65 4.95 -28.76 -14.15
CA LEU A 65 5.25 -27.37 -14.55
C LEU A 65 6.69 -26.97 -14.27
#